data_AF-A0AAD0T5P8-F1
#
_entry.id   AF-A0AAD0T5P8-F1
#
_cell.length_a   1.000
_cell.length_b   1.000
_cell.length_c   1.000
_cell.angle_alpha   90.00
_cell.angle_beta   90.00
_cell.angle_gamma   90.00
#
_symmetry.space_group_name_H-M   'P 1'
#
loop_
_entity.id
_entity.type
_entity.pdbx_description
1 polymer ?
#
loop_
_entity_poly.entity_id
_entity_poly.type
_entity_poly.pdbx_seq_one_letter_code
_entity_poly.pdbx_strand_id
1 'polypeptide(L)'
;MAKIVGFDLNKVSEIESQLNNGHSQDQGNLYLQGLKEEAINTSLLDFYEILKEVHSRSNGEEVTICDIGASYCKMAFVAQAFFPKITIVSIEPVKERIDYAINILDSSKHIFFNDYFRKTHVEKYRPDYIFLYFPVCDALEEILEIIDSPIIAIEAHGQLINRLGHAYKHKEVFTKLIMPRHNPMSYFFSKRRDSEAIVSLNRISSSADDLMIINDRKPWFADKEGLRAYFDEEEKITIELQNPPRTIYFSDNLETIKSSELDTNVQQIISMRREGKQIDGCYIRKIFVDGSFELSSGEIKKAP
;
A
#
# COMPACT_ATOMS: atom_id res chain seq x y z
N MET A 1 7.99 -25.77 18.38
CA MET A 1 9.00 -24.95 17.66
C MET A 1 9.63 -23.90 18.56
N ALA A 2 8.89 -23.07 19.31
CA ALA A 2 9.49 -22.05 20.21
C ALA A 2 10.47 -22.57 21.29
N LYS A 3 10.21 -23.75 21.90
CA LYS A 3 11.18 -24.41 22.82
C LYS A 3 12.55 -24.74 22.20
N ILE A 4 12.64 -24.82 20.87
CA ILE A 4 13.86 -25.18 20.14
C ILE A 4 14.73 -23.93 19.89
N VAL A 5 14.17 -22.72 20.07
CA VAL A 5 14.78 -21.44 19.66
C VAL A 5 15.35 -20.65 20.84
N GLY A 6 15.18 -21.12 22.08
CA GLY A 6 15.63 -20.40 23.27
C GLY A 6 14.73 -19.23 23.69
N PHE A 7 13.61 -19.01 22.98
CA PHE A 7 12.53 -18.18 23.46
C PHE A 7 11.66 -18.97 24.42
N ASP A 8 11.67 -18.57 25.70
CA ASP A 8 10.62 -18.98 26.64
C ASP A 8 9.32 -18.32 26.19
N LEU A 9 8.34 -19.13 25.80
CA LEU A 9 7.02 -18.65 25.36
C LEU A 9 6.34 -17.75 26.39
N ASN A 10 6.54 -18.03 27.68
CA ASN A 10 5.96 -17.19 28.73
C ASN A 10 6.64 -15.81 28.75
N LYS A 11 7.95 -15.78 28.57
CA LYS A 11 8.73 -14.54 28.49
C LYS A 11 8.43 -13.75 27.21
N VAL A 12 8.19 -14.42 26.08
CA VAL A 12 7.71 -13.76 24.85
C VAL A 12 6.38 -13.08 25.10
N SER A 13 5.40 -13.83 25.62
CA SER A 13 4.07 -13.29 25.92
C SER A 13 4.13 -12.15 26.94
N GLU A 14 5.02 -12.24 27.93
CA GLU A 14 5.26 -11.17 28.90
C GLU A 14 5.80 -9.90 28.22
N ILE A 15 6.84 -10.02 27.39
CA ILE A 15 7.42 -8.88 26.66
C ILE A 15 6.39 -8.28 25.71
N GLU A 16 5.65 -9.11 24.97
CA GLU A 16 4.60 -8.64 24.06
C GLU A 16 3.48 -7.92 24.82
N SER A 17 3.09 -8.44 25.98
CA SER A 17 2.12 -7.79 26.84
C SER A 17 2.65 -6.46 27.38
N GLN A 18 3.91 -6.36 27.79
CA GLN A 18 4.52 -5.10 28.24
C GLN A 18 4.59 -4.05 27.13
N LEU A 19 4.93 -4.47 25.90
CA LEU A 19 4.95 -3.58 24.73
C LEU A 19 3.56 -3.07 24.38
N ASN A 20 2.52 -3.92 24.50
CA ASN A 20 1.16 -3.59 24.10
C ASN A 20 0.34 -2.89 25.21
N ASN A 21 0.60 -3.18 26.49
CA ASN A 21 -0.18 -2.66 27.62
C ASN A 21 0.08 -1.18 27.93
N GLY A 22 1.00 -0.52 27.21
CA GLY A 22 1.33 0.88 27.41
C GLY A 22 0.23 1.86 26.99
N HIS A 23 -0.62 1.55 26.00
CA HIS A 23 -1.40 2.58 25.32
C HIS A 23 -2.77 2.10 24.82
N SER A 24 -3.73 1.99 25.75
CA SER A 24 -5.15 1.81 25.43
C SER A 24 -5.84 3.15 25.19
N GLN A 25 -5.36 3.96 24.24
CA GLN A 25 -6.12 5.08 23.66
C GLN A 25 -5.28 5.73 22.56
N ASP A 26 -5.48 5.30 21.32
CA ASP A 26 -5.40 6.26 20.22
C ASP A 26 -6.42 5.93 19.13
N GLN A 27 -7.45 6.79 19.07
CA GLN A 27 -8.40 6.85 17.99
C GLN A 27 -7.96 7.97 17.05
N GLY A 28 -7.61 7.59 15.82
CA GLY A 28 -7.70 8.48 14.66
C GLY A 28 -6.38 9.07 14.18
N ASN A 29 -5.85 8.49 13.10
CA ASN A 29 -5.61 9.18 11.82
C ASN A 29 -4.46 8.61 10.97
N LEU A 30 -3.76 7.56 11.42
CA LEU A 30 -2.67 6.97 10.62
C LEU A 30 -2.90 5.54 10.13
N TYR A 31 -3.85 4.84 10.75
CA TYR A 31 -4.25 3.49 10.35
C TYR A 31 -5.75 3.49 10.05
N LEU A 32 -6.14 2.77 8.99
CA LEU A 32 -7.52 2.65 8.51
C LEU A 32 -8.51 2.60 9.68
N GLN A 33 -9.42 3.57 9.74
CA GLN A 33 -10.49 3.60 10.74
C GLN A 33 -11.22 2.25 10.70
N GLY A 34 -11.26 1.54 11.84
CA GLY A 34 -11.96 0.26 11.97
C GLY A 34 -11.08 -0.99 12.00
N LEU A 35 -9.75 -0.87 11.91
CA LEU A 35 -8.85 -2.01 12.14
C LEU A 35 -8.66 -2.30 13.63
N LYS A 36 -8.68 -3.59 13.98
CA LYS A 36 -8.33 -4.10 15.30
C LYS A 36 -6.80 -4.13 15.43
N GLU A 37 -6.27 -3.70 16.58
CA GLU A 37 -4.83 -3.60 16.86
C GLU A 37 -4.08 -4.93 16.63
N GLU A 38 -4.75 -6.06 16.88
CA GLU A 38 -4.21 -7.41 16.68
C GLU A 38 -3.92 -7.74 15.22
N ALA A 39 -4.52 -7.02 14.26
CA ALA A 39 -4.29 -7.23 12.83
C ALA A 39 -2.98 -6.59 12.32
N ILE A 40 -2.33 -5.76 13.13
CA ILE A 40 -1.09 -5.03 12.82
C ILE A 40 0.03 -5.40 13.81
N ASN A 41 -0.17 -6.44 14.62
CA ASN A 41 0.75 -6.80 15.69
C ASN A 41 1.50 -8.11 15.41
N THR A 42 2.56 -8.04 14.62
CA THR A 42 3.42 -9.20 14.35
C THR A 42 4.20 -9.61 15.61
N SER A 43 4.31 -10.92 15.85
CA SER A 43 4.96 -11.43 17.05
C SER A 43 6.48 -11.36 16.98
N LEU A 44 7.14 -11.37 18.15
CA LEU A 44 8.60 -11.51 18.25
C LEU A 44 9.11 -12.80 17.60
N LEU A 45 8.33 -13.88 17.64
CA LEU A 45 8.67 -15.17 17.04
C LEU A 45 8.66 -15.12 15.51
N ASP A 46 7.72 -14.38 14.93
CA ASP A 46 7.66 -14.20 13.48
C ASP A 46 8.85 -13.38 12.98
N PHE A 47 9.21 -12.32 13.70
CA PHE A 47 10.43 -11.56 13.42
C PHE A 47 11.69 -12.41 13.56
N TYR A 48 11.74 -13.34 14.52
CA TYR A 48 12.86 -14.26 14.64
C TYR A 48 13.03 -15.13 13.39
N GLU A 49 11.97 -15.75 12.87
CA GLU A 49 12.09 -16.58 11.67
C GLU A 49 12.49 -15.77 10.44
N ILE A 50 12.02 -14.53 10.32
CA ILE A 50 12.42 -13.61 9.24
C ILE A 50 13.90 -13.27 9.35
N LEU A 51 14.36 -12.83 10.52
CA LEU A 51 15.75 -12.44 10.73
C LEU A 51 16.72 -13.62 10.62
N LYS A 52 16.28 -14.82 10.99
CA LYS A 52 17.03 -16.06 10.77
C LYS A 52 17.23 -16.35 9.29
N GLU A 53 16.19 -16.17 8.48
CA GLU A 53 16.29 -16.34 7.03
C GLU A 53 17.19 -15.27 6.40
N VAL A 54 17.08 -14.01 6.84
CA VAL A 54 18.02 -12.93 6.44
C VAL A 54 19.45 -13.31 6.78
N HIS A 55 19.71 -13.74 8.00
CA HIS A 55 21.04 -14.14 8.45
C HIS A 55 21.60 -15.29 7.60
N SER A 56 20.78 -16.30 7.31
CA SER A 56 21.14 -17.43 6.44
C SER A 56 21.57 -16.95 5.04
N ARG A 57 20.76 -16.09 4.40
CA ARG A 57 21.02 -15.57 3.05
C ARG A 57 22.21 -14.62 2.97
N SER A 58 22.50 -13.92 4.06
CA SER A 58 23.64 -13.00 4.15
C SER A 58 24.99 -13.70 4.27
N ASN A 59 25.03 -15.03 4.44
CA ASN A 59 26.26 -15.80 4.71
C ASN A 59 27.09 -15.23 5.87
N GLY A 60 26.43 -14.59 6.83
CA GLY A 60 27.09 -13.97 7.98
C GLY A 60 27.74 -12.61 7.70
N GLU A 61 27.43 -11.95 6.59
CA GLU A 61 27.76 -10.53 6.38
C GLU A 61 26.90 -9.61 7.27
N GLU A 62 27.34 -8.36 7.42
CA GLU A 62 26.51 -7.33 8.06
C GLU A 62 25.34 -6.97 7.14
N VAL A 63 24.16 -6.81 7.74
CA VAL A 63 22.92 -6.53 7.02
C VAL A 63 22.19 -5.39 7.69
N THR A 64 21.67 -4.45 6.91
CA THR A 64 20.78 -3.39 7.37
C THR A 64 19.37 -3.62 6.82
N ILE A 65 18.37 -3.62 7.70
CA ILE A 65 16.96 -3.69 7.34
C ILE A 65 16.27 -2.39 7.74
N CYS A 66 15.52 -1.79 6.83
CA CYS A 66 14.66 -0.65 7.13
C CYS A 66 13.24 -1.15 7.39
N ASP A 67 12.78 -1.04 8.64
CA ASP A 67 11.45 -1.43 9.11
C ASP A 67 10.53 -0.20 9.08
N ILE A 68 9.65 -0.13 8.07
CA ILE A 68 8.75 1.02 7.85
C ILE A 68 7.39 0.74 8.49
N GLY A 69 6.95 1.64 9.37
CA GLY A 69 5.80 1.38 10.25
C GLY A 69 6.19 0.40 11.35
N ALA A 70 7.36 0.64 11.97
CA ALA A 70 8.00 -0.30 12.89
C ALA A 70 7.21 -0.56 14.19
N SER A 71 6.20 0.26 14.49
CA SER A 71 5.38 0.16 15.69
C SER A 71 6.28 0.08 16.93
N TYR A 72 6.10 -0.94 17.77
CA TYR A 72 6.90 -1.20 18.96
C TYR A 72 8.33 -1.70 18.70
N CYS A 73 8.82 -1.57 17.46
CA CYS A 73 10.18 -1.94 17.02
C CYS A 73 10.58 -3.36 17.43
N LYS A 74 9.62 -4.29 17.39
CA LYS A 74 9.82 -5.69 17.78
C LYS A 74 10.94 -6.36 17.00
N MET A 75 11.10 -6.01 15.71
CA MET A 75 12.22 -6.50 14.91
C MET A 75 13.58 -6.10 15.50
N ALA A 76 13.73 -4.87 15.98
CA ALA A 76 14.96 -4.38 16.61
C ALA A 76 15.30 -5.13 17.90
N PHE A 77 14.30 -5.40 18.75
CA PHE A 77 14.50 -6.22 19.96
C PHE A 77 15.02 -7.63 19.63
N VAL A 78 14.44 -8.28 18.62
CA VAL A 78 14.88 -9.63 18.22
C VAL A 78 16.26 -9.58 17.58
N ALA A 79 16.53 -8.59 16.73
CA ALA A 79 17.84 -8.41 16.12
C ALA A 79 18.94 -8.18 17.16
N GLN A 80 18.69 -7.33 18.16
CA GLN A 80 19.61 -7.07 19.26
C GLN A 80 19.93 -8.34 20.07
N ALA A 81 18.90 -9.15 20.35
CA ALA A 81 19.05 -10.31 21.22
C ALA A 81 19.72 -11.51 20.53
N PHE A 82 19.50 -11.71 19.22
CA PHE A 82 19.88 -12.95 18.54
C PHE A 82 20.76 -12.77 17.30
N PHE A 83 20.78 -11.57 16.70
CA PHE A 83 21.42 -11.35 15.40
C PHE A 83 22.40 -10.17 15.44
N PRO A 84 23.61 -10.36 15.99
CA PRO A 84 24.59 -9.29 16.23
C PRO A 84 25.10 -8.61 14.95
N LYS A 85 24.89 -9.20 13.77
CA LYS A 85 25.26 -8.61 12.47
C LYS A 85 24.10 -7.94 11.71
N ILE A 86 22.88 -7.97 12.25
CA ILE A 86 21.72 -7.33 11.61
C ILE A 86 21.43 -6.00 12.32
N THR A 87 21.50 -4.89 11.60
CA THR A 87 21.09 -3.57 12.07
C THR A 87 19.68 -3.27 11.57
N ILE A 88 18.84 -2.72 12.44
CA ILE A 88 17.46 -2.33 12.11
C ILE A 88 17.37 -0.81 12.14
N VAL A 89 16.84 -0.24 11.06
CA VAL A 89 16.43 1.16 10.97
C VAL A 89 14.92 1.18 11.09
N SER A 90 14.41 1.52 12.27
CA SER A 90 12.98 1.55 12.56
C SER A 90 12.42 2.95 12.35
N ILE A 91 11.37 3.07 11.54
CA ILE A 91 10.68 4.34 11.24
C ILE A 91 9.22 4.20 11.66
N GLU A 92 8.77 5.04 12.57
CA GLU A 92 7.42 5.02 13.12
C GLU A 92 6.96 6.45 13.46
N PRO A 93 5.89 6.97 12.83
CA PRO A 93 5.40 8.32 13.09
C PRO A 93 4.67 8.46 14.45
N VAL A 94 4.21 7.37 15.06
CA VAL A 94 3.53 7.40 16.37
C VAL A 94 4.55 7.27 17.50
N LYS A 95 4.77 8.37 18.20
CA LYS A 95 5.80 8.51 19.23
C LYS A 95 5.73 7.44 20.32
N GLU A 96 4.53 7.20 20.82
CA GLU A 96 4.25 6.28 21.91
C GLU A 96 4.67 4.84 21.58
N ARG A 97 4.65 4.48 20.29
CA ARG A 97 5.01 3.13 19.84
C ARG A 97 6.53 2.93 19.79
N ILE A 98 7.29 3.96 19.39
CA ILE A 98 8.75 3.85 19.22
C ILE A 98 9.54 4.23 20.48
N ASP A 99 8.99 5.09 21.33
CA ASP A 99 9.67 5.63 22.52
C ASP A 99 10.21 4.54 23.46
N TYR A 100 9.43 3.48 23.69
CA TYR A 100 9.87 2.37 24.52
C TYR A 100 11.15 1.72 23.97
N ALA A 101 11.18 1.46 22.66
CA ALA A 101 12.34 0.86 22.02
C ALA A 101 13.55 1.79 22.04
N ILE A 102 13.35 3.09 21.79
CA ILE A 102 14.41 4.11 21.91
C ILE A 102 15.01 4.07 23.32
N ASN A 103 14.19 4.12 24.36
CA ASN A 103 14.67 4.16 25.74
C ASN A 103 15.44 2.90 26.15
N ILE A 104 15.02 1.72 25.70
CA ILE A 104 15.66 0.46 26.05
C ILE A 104 16.91 0.18 25.19
N LEU A 105 16.91 0.61 23.93
CA LEU A 105 17.93 0.28 22.94
C LEU A 105 18.77 1.49 22.49
N ASP A 106 18.75 2.60 23.24
CA ASP A 106 19.43 3.87 22.90
C ASP A 106 20.93 3.68 22.60
N SER A 107 21.60 2.83 23.37
CA SER A 107 23.03 2.55 23.21
C SER A 107 23.33 1.38 22.26
N SER A 108 22.35 0.92 21.50
CA SER A 108 22.52 -0.20 20.56
C SER A 108 22.99 0.27 19.18
N LYS A 109 23.23 -0.68 18.28
CA LYS A 109 23.52 -0.42 16.86
C LYS A 109 22.27 -0.04 16.05
N HIS A 110 21.07 -0.21 16.62
CA HIS A 110 19.82 0.05 15.94
C HIS A 110 19.54 1.55 15.85
N ILE A 111 18.79 1.95 14.83
CA ILE A 111 18.51 3.35 14.54
C ILE A 111 17.00 3.54 14.58
N PHE A 112 16.55 4.60 15.23
CA PHE A 112 15.13 4.86 15.48
C PHE A 112 14.76 6.26 14.98
N PHE A 113 13.69 6.33 14.18
CA PHE A 113 13.12 7.57 13.68
C PHE A 113 11.65 7.66 14.07
N ASN A 114 11.37 8.62 14.95
CA ASN A 114 10.02 9.12 15.16
C ASN A 114 9.67 10.12 14.06
N ASP A 115 9.35 9.61 12.88
CA ASP A 115 9.05 10.41 11.70
C ASP A 115 8.28 9.57 10.68
N TYR A 116 7.70 10.24 9.68
CA TYR A 116 7.24 9.62 8.46
C TYR A 116 8.43 9.11 7.64
N PHE A 117 8.19 8.08 6.83
CA PHE A 117 9.20 7.62 5.88
C PHE A 117 9.55 8.72 4.88
N ARG A 118 10.85 8.84 4.57
CA ARG A 118 11.40 9.84 3.65
C ARG A 118 12.58 9.24 2.90
N LYS A 119 12.83 9.73 1.68
CA LYS A 119 13.95 9.32 0.84
C LYS A 119 15.32 9.44 1.53
N THR A 120 15.50 10.45 2.37
CA THR A 120 16.73 10.65 3.13
C THR A 120 17.05 9.49 4.07
N HIS A 121 16.05 8.73 4.55
CA HIS A 121 16.28 7.56 5.40
C HIS A 121 16.98 6.45 4.61
N VAL A 122 16.52 6.13 3.40
CA VAL A 122 17.13 5.10 2.57
C VAL A 122 18.45 5.54 1.95
N GLU A 123 18.60 6.82 1.57
CA GLU A 123 19.85 7.34 1.03
C GLU A 123 20.99 7.33 2.06
N LYS A 124 20.67 7.63 3.33
CA LYS A 124 21.65 7.70 4.42
C LYS A 124 22.11 6.31 4.88
N TYR A 125 21.19 5.36 5.04
CA TYR A 125 21.50 4.06 5.65
C TYR A 125 21.62 2.93 4.64
N ARG A 126 21.22 3.15 3.38
CA ARG A 126 21.35 2.19 2.26
C ARG A 126 20.97 0.76 2.68
N PRO A 127 19.74 0.55 3.14
CA PRO A 127 19.33 -0.75 3.67
C PRO A 127 19.43 -1.84 2.60
N ASP A 128 19.92 -3.01 2.98
CA ASP A 128 19.94 -4.20 2.14
C ASP A 128 18.52 -4.74 1.89
N TYR A 129 17.63 -4.55 2.87
CA TYR A 129 16.23 -4.93 2.77
C TYR A 129 15.31 -3.84 3.32
N ILE A 130 14.17 -3.65 2.68
CA ILE A 130 13.02 -2.95 3.27
C ILE A 130 12.08 -4.00 3.84
N PHE A 131 11.62 -3.82 5.06
CA PHE A 131 10.56 -4.63 5.64
C PHE A 131 9.23 -3.88 5.60
N LEU A 132 8.20 -4.53 5.06
CA LEU A 132 6.85 -3.98 4.97
C LEU A 132 5.84 -4.91 5.65
N TYR A 133 5.25 -4.42 6.73
CA TYR A 133 4.00 -4.93 7.28
C TYR A 133 3.02 -3.76 7.35
N PHE A 134 2.61 -3.31 6.15
CA PHE A 134 2.02 -2.01 5.93
C PHE A 134 0.69 -2.14 5.18
N PRO A 135 -0.36 -1.38 5.55
CA PRO A 135 -1.61 -1.40 4.79
C PRO A 135 -1.41 -0.83 3.38
N VAL A 136 -2.25 -1.25 2.43
CA VAL A 136 -2.28 -0.62 1.10
C VAL A 136 -3.02 0.72 1.21
N CYS A 137 -2.31 1.81 0.93
CA CYS A 137 -2.80 3.19 0.97
C CYS A 137 -1.89 4.11 0.14
N ASP A 138 -2.27 5.39 -0.01
CA ASP A 138 -1.47 6.38 -0.77
C ASP A 138 -0.03 6.49 -0.25
N ALA A 139 0.18 6.40 1.07
CA ALA A 139 1.51 6.42 1.66
C ALA A 139 2.38 5.22 1.22
N LEU A 140 1.78 4.05 0.99
CA LEU A 140 2.51 2.90 0.44
C LEU A 140 3.01 3.22 -0.97
N GLU A 141 2.19 3.85 -1.81
CA GLU A 141 2.59 4.21 -3.18
C GLU A 141 3.79 5.16 -3.19
N GLU A 142 3.76 6.20 -2.34
CA GLU A 142 4.89 7.12 -2.16
C GLU A 142 6.16 6.40 -1.67
N ILE A 143 6.03 5.46 -0.74
CA ILE A 143 7.15 4.63 -0.28
C ILE A 143 7.71 3.80 -1.43
N LEU A 144 6.84 3.13 -2.21
CA LEU A 144 7.23 2.28 -3.34
C LEU A 144 7.93 3.08 -4.44
N GLU A 145 7.62 4.36 -4.62
CA GLU A 145 8.35 5.24 -5.53
C GLU A 145 9.80 5.52 -5.12
N ILE A 146 10.05 5.54 -3.81
CA ILE A 146 11.35 5.91 -3.22
C ILE A 146 12.30 4.70 -3.08
N ILE A 147 11.77 3.50 -2.85
CA ILE A 147 12.60 2.34 -2.49
C ILE A 147 13.07 1.54 -3.72
N ASP A 148 14.38 1.30 -3.76
CA ASP A 148 15.02 0.44 -4.77
C ASP A 148 15.54 -0.89 -4.18
N SER A 149 15.67 -0.97 -2.86
CA SER A 149 16.13 -2.17 -2.18
C SER A 149 15.09 -3.29 -2.20
N PRO A 150 15.52 -4.57 -2.17
CA PRO A 150 14.61 -5.70 -2.03
C PRO A 150 13.67 -5.58 -0.83
N ILE A 151 12.45 -6.08 -0.97
CA ILE A 151 11.42 -6.02 0.07
C ILE A 151 11.21 -7.39 0.68
N ILE A 152 11.13 -7.44 2.00
CA ILE A 152 10.56 -8.53 2.78
C ILE A 152 9.19 -8.05 3.27
N ALA A 153 8.12 -8.76 2.93
CA ALA A 153 6.77 -8.35 3.31
C ALA A 153 5.97 -9.46 3.97
N ILE A 154 5.09 -9.07 4.87
CA ILE A 154 4.07 -9.92 5.48
C ILE A 154 2.70 -9.34 5.13
N GLU A 155 1.76 -10.21 4.78
CA GLU A 155 0.40 -9.77 4.48
C GLU A 155 -0.28 -9.18 5.72
N ALA A 156 -0.81 -7.96 5.58
CA ALA A 156 -1.67 -7.33 6.58
C ALA A 156 -3.14 -7.65 6.32
N HIS A 157 -3.66 -7.38 5.12
CA HIS A 157 -5.09 -7.46 4.82
C HIS A 157 -5.45 -7.95 3.40
N GLY A 158 -4.63 -8.81 2.82
CA GLY A 158 -4.92 -9.53 1.57
C GLY A 158 -4.64 -8.75 0.29
N GLN A 159 -3.95 -7.61 0.38
CA GLN A 159 -3.65 -6.77 -0.79
C GLN A 159 -2.17 -6.39 -0.90
N LEU A 160 -1.39 -6.40 0.19
CA LEU A 160 0.00 -5.94 0.15
C LEU A 160 0.85 -6.87 -0.72
N ILE A 161 0.79 -8.18 -0.49
CA ILE A 161 1.61 -9.16 -1.20
C ILE A 161 1.26 -9.19 -2.70
N ASN A 162 0.00 -8.90 -3.03
CA ASN A 162 -0.46 -8.81 -4.42
C ASN A 162 0.00 -7.50 -5.07
N ARG A 163 -0.19 -6.36 -4.40
CA ARG A 163 0.31 -5.05 -4.84
C ARG A 163 1.81 -5.09 -5.15
N LEU A 164 2.60 -5.69 -4.26
CA LEU A 164 4.05 -5.89 -4.45
C LEU A 164 4.34 -6.84 -5.61
N GLY A 165 3.54 -7.88 -5.80
CA GLY A 165 3.65 -8.82 -6.93
C GLY A 165 3.53 -8.14 -8.31
N HIS A 166 2.81 -7.03 -8.41
CA HIS A 166 2.73 -6.26 -9.66
C HIS A 166 3.86 -5.23 -9.81
N ALA A 167 4.38 -4.69 -8.70
CA ALA A 167 5.49 -3.73 -8.71
C ALA A 167 6.86 -4.38 -8.85
N TYR A 168 7.01 -5.68 -8.61
CA TYR A 168 8.30 -6.37 -8.60
C TYR A 168 8.32 -7.57 -9.54
N LYS A 169 9.47 -7.79 -10.18
CA LYS A 169 9.70 -8.85 -11.16
C LYS A 169 9.83 -10.21 -10.49
N HIS A 170 10.46 -10.26 -9.32
CA HIS A 170 10.68 -11.48 -8.57
C HIS A 170 9.84 -11.46 -7.32
N LYS A 171 9.10 -12.56 -7.07
CA LYS A 171 8.35 -12.85 -5.86
C LYS A 171 8.66 -14.28 -5.46
N GLU A 172 9.07 -14.49 -4.22
CA GLU A 172 9.22 -15.83 -3.65
C GLU A 172 8.77 -15.86 -2.20
N VAL A 173 8.44 -17.05 -1.71
CA VAL A 173 8.24 -17.25 -0.27
C VAL A 173 9.59 -17.10 0.42
N PHE A 174 9.65 -16.23 1.42
CA PHE A 174 10.86 -15.97 2.20
C PHE A 174 10.96 -16.94 3.36
N THR A 175 9.99 -16.92 4.29
CA THR A 175 9.89 -17.90 5.37
C THR A 175 8.45 -18.08 5.83
N LYS A 176 8.18 -19.19 6.52
CA LYS A 176 6.90 -19.46 7.18
C LYS A 176 6.88 -18.83 8.57
N LEU A 177 5.81 -18.10 8.86
CA LEU A 177 5.55 -17.44 10.14
C LEU A 177 4.95 -18.44 11.15
N ILE A 178 5.20 -18.18 12.43
CA ILE A 178 4.85 -19.07 13.54
C ILE A 178 3.42 -18.78 14.03
N MET A 179 3.04 -17.51 14.12
CA MET A 179 1.72 -17.16 14.66
C MET A 179 0.56 -17.47 13.69
N PRO A 180 -0.57 -17.98 14.19
CA PRO A 180 -1.75 -18.25 13.37
C PRO A 180 -2.25 -16.99 12.65
N ARG A 181 -2.45 -17.10 11.34
CA ARG A 181 -2.92 -16.03 10.45
C ARG A 181 -3.44 -16.63 9.14
N HIS A 182 -4.22 -15.86 8.38
CA HIS A 182 -4.75 -16.31 7.08
C HIS A 182 -3.65 -16.63 6.07
N ASN A 183 -2.65 -15.76 5.95
CA ASN A 183 -1.45 -16.01 5.14
C ASN A 183 -0.24 -16.24 6.07
N PRO A 184 0.19 -17.50 6.30
CA PRO A 184 1.27 -17.82 7.24
C PRO A 184 2.67 -17.64 6.63
N MET A 185 2.81 -16.91 5.52
CA MET A 185 4.09 -16.74 4.84
C MET A 185 4.53 -15.27 4.84
N SER A 186 5.84 -15.07 4.93
CA SER A 186 6.49 -13.85 4.46
C SER A 186 7.01 -14.06 3.05
N TYR A 187 7.12 -12.96 2.30
CA TYR A 187 7.54 -12.99 0.90
C TYR A 187 8.71 -12.05 0.68
N PHE A 188 9.55 -12.44 -0.27
CA PHE A 188 10.66 -11.63 -0.75
C PHE A 188 10.35 -11.14 -2.16
N PHE A 189 10.57 -9.85 -2.37
CA PHE A 189 10.41 -9.18 -3.64
C PHE A 189 11.73 -8.53 -4.05
N SER A 190 12.12 -8.70 -5.30
CA SER A 190 13.32 -8.03 -5.84
C SER A 190 13.14 -7.64 -7.29
N LYS A 191 13.90 -6.61 -7.69
CA LYS A 191 13.87 -5.93 -9.00
C LYS A 191 12.48 -5.37 -9.32
N ARG A 192 12.30 -4.06 -9.23
CA ARG A 192 11.03 -3.41 -9.58
C ARG A 192 10.68 -3.72 -11.05
N ARG A 193 9.48 -4.27 -11.28
CA ARG A 193 8.85 -4.29 -12.60
C ARG A 193 7.85 -3.17 -12.59
N ASP A 194 8.12 -2.17 -13.40
CA ASP A 194 7.06 -1.34 -13.92
C ASP A 194 6.21 -2.24 -14.82
N SER A 195 5.13 -2.83 -14.28
CA SER A 195 4.18 -3.54 -15.13
C SER A 195 3.58 -2.52 -16.10
N GLU A 196 3.42 -2.86 -17.37
CA GLU A 196 2.88 -1.93 -18.37
C GLU A 196 1.53 -1.34 -17.92
N ALA A 197 0.73 -2.13 -17.20
CA ALA A 197 -0.52 -1.71 -16.59
C ALA A 197 -0.33 -0.66 -15.48
N ILE A 198 0.63 -0.84 -14.56
CA ILE A 198 0.93 0.14 -13.50
C ILE A 198 1.54 1.42 -14.09
N VAL A 199 2.43 1.30 -15.08
CA VAL A 199 2.99 2.48 -15.77
C VAL A 199 1.87 3.28 -16.44
N SER A 200 0.97 2.58 -17.11
CA SER A 200 -0.17 3.19 -17.80
C SER A 200 -1.14 3.83 -16.82
N LEU A 201 -1.42 3.18 -15.67
CA LEU A 201 -2.22 3.75 -14.59
C LEU A 201 -1.57 5.01 -14.01
N ASN A 202 -0.27 4.98 -13.70
CA ASN A 202 0.47 6.13 -13.19
C ASN A 202 0.50 7.28 -14.20
N ARG A 203 0.62 6.97 -15.49
CA ARG A 203 0.53 7.97 -16.58
C ARG A 203 -0.87 8.60 -16.61
N ILE A 204 -1.93 7.80 -16.48
CA ILE A 204 -3.31 8.32 -16.40
C ILE A 204 -3.46 9.22 -15.18
N SER A 205 -3.04 8.77 -14.00
CA SER A 205 -3.13 9.53 -12.74
C SER A 205 -2.34 10.84 -12.76
N SER A 206 -1.17 10.86 -13.39
CA SER A 206 -0.31 12.06 -13.51
C SER A 206 -0.66 12.99 -14.67
N SER A 207 -1.47 12.56 -15.65
CA SER A 207 -1.86 13.42 -16.78
C SER A 207 -2.59 14.69 -16.32
N ALA A 208 -2.38 15.81 -17.02
CA ALA A 208 -3.12 17.06 -16.78
C ALA A 208 -4.55 17.03 -17.37
N ASP A 209 -4.91 15.94 -18.06
CA ASP A 209 -6.22 15.73 -18.65
C ASP A 209 -7.28 15.51 -17.57
N ASP A 210 -8.48 16.04 -17.77
CA ASP A 210 -9.59 15.99 -16.81
C ASP A 210 -10.60 14.88 -17.10
N LEU A 211 -10.51 14.23 -18.27
CA LEU A 211 -11.39 13.15 -18.69
C LEU A 211 -10.63 11.88 -19.06
N MET A 212 -11.31 10.74 -18.86
CA MET A 212 -10.93 9.43 -19.34
C MET A 212 -11.94 8.93 -20.37
N ILE A 213 -11.46 8.27 -21.43
CA ILE A 213 -12.29 7.59 -22.42
C ILE A 213 -12.37 6.11 -22.02
N ILE A 214 -13.57 5.67 -21.67
CA ILE A 214 -13.85 4.29 -21.29
C ILE A 214 -14.37 3.53 -22.50
N ASN A 215 -13.52 2.65 -23.03
CA ASN A 215 -13.79 1.86 -24.23
C ASN A 215 -14.49 0.54 -23.87
N ASP A 216 -15.79 0.60 -23.59
CA ASP A 216 -16.64 -0.59 -23.41
C ASP A 216 -17.41 -0.96 -24.71
N ARG A 217 -18.73 -1.21 -24.66
CA ARG A 217 -19.54 -1.44 -25.86
C ARG A 217 -19.67 -0.17 -26.71
N LYS A 218 -19.67 1.00 -26.09
CA LYS A 218 -19.72 2.31 -26.78
C LYS A 218 -18.86 3.31 -26.01
N PRO A 219 -17.77 3.84 -26.59
CA PRO A 219 -16.86 4.75 -25.90
C PRO A 219 -17.57 5.94 -25.24
N TRP A 220 -17.21 6.24 -24.00
CA TRP A 220 -17.83 7.30 -23.21
C TRP A 220 -16.83 8.00 -22.27
N PHE A 221 -17.14 9.24 -21.87
CA PHE A 221 -16.28 10.08 -21.05
C PHE A 221 -16.59 9.93 -19.55
N ALA A 222 -15.57 9.60 -18.77
CA ALA A 222 -15.56 9.66 -17.31
C ALA A 222 -14.72 10.85 -16.84
N ASP A 223 -15.09 11.48 -15.73
CA ASP A 223 -14.22 12.45 -15.06
C ASP A 223 -13.10 11.72 -14.33
N LYS A 224 -11.88 12.26 -14.43
CA LYS A 224 -10.73 11.74 -13.69
C LYS A 224 -10.68 12.23 -12.24
N GLU A 225 -11.39 13.33 -11.94
CA GLU A 225 -11.48 13.87 -10.59
C GLU A 225 -12.02 12.82 -9.60
N GLY A 226 -11.32 12.65 -8.48
CA GLY A 226 -11.71 11.71 -7.44
C GLY A 226 -11.54 10.23 -7.80
N LEU A 227 -10.82 9.91 -8.88
CA LEU A 227 -10.49 8.54 -9.27
C LEU A 227 -9.72 7.82 -8.17
N ARG A 228 -10.14 6.59 -7.86
CA ARG A 228 -9.41 5.68 -6.99
C ARG A 228 -9.06 4.42 -7.74
N ALA A 229 -7.82 3.97 -7.63
CA ALA A 229 -7.38 2.70 -8.19
C ALA A 229 -6.95 1.76 -7.07
N TYR A 230 -7.43 0.53 -7.10
CA TYR A 230 -7.12 -0.50 -6.11
C TYR A 230 -7.12 -1.88 -6.76
N PHE A 231 -6.70 -2.91 -6.02
CA PHE A 231 -6.77 -4.30 -6.48
C PHE A 231 -8.01 -4.96 -5.87
N ASP A 232 -8.85 -5.59 -6.69
CA ASP A 232 -10.02 -6.32 -6.20
C ASP A 232 -9.69 -7.74 -5.71
N GLU A 233 -10.71 -8.46 -5.25
CA GLU A 233 -10.58 -9.84 -4.74
C GLU A 233 -10.13 -10.85 -5.81
N GLU A 234 -10.30 -10.52 -7.10
CA GLU A 234 -9.83 -11.30 -8.24
C GLU A 234 -8.44 -10.86 -8.74
N GLU A 235 -7.75 -10.01 -7.97
CA GLU A 235 -6.41 -9.50 -8.26
C GLU A 235 -6.34 -8.62 -9.53
N LYS A 236 -7.46 -8.01 -9.92
CA LYS A 236 -7.52 -7.07 -11.06
C LYS A 236 -7.38 -5.64 -10.57
N ILE A 237 -6.60 -4.84 -11.31
CA ILE A 237 -6.58 -3.39 -11.11
C ILE A 237 -7.98 -2.87 -11.44
N THR A 238 -8.59 -2.28 -10.44
CA THR A 238 -9.97 -1.81 -10.44
C THR A 238 -9.96 -0.30 -10.22
N ILE A 239 -10.69 0.40 -11.06
CA ILE A 239 -10.84 1.86 -11.02
C ILE A 239 -12.26 2.18 -10.56
N GLU A 240 -12.37 2.94 -9.48
CA GLU A 240 -13.60 3.55 -9.02
C GLU A 240 -13.66 5.00 -9.49
N LEU A 241 -14.69 5.27 -10.30
CA LEU A 241 -15.00 6.58 -10.87
C LEU A 241 -16.08 7.26 -10.03
N GLN A 242 -15.96 8.57 -9.81
CA GLN A 242 -17.00 9.35 -9.15
C GLN A 242 -18.06 9.86 -10.13
N ASN A 243 -17.66 10.26 -11.35
CA ASN A 243 -18.58 10.85 -12.32
C ASN A 243 -18.39 10.25 -13.72
N PRO A 244 -19.31 9.39 -14.16
CA PRO A 244 -20.40 8.79 -13.40
C PRO A 244 -19.90 7.81 -12.32
N PRO A 245 -20.65 7.62 -11.22
CA PRO A 245 -20.31 6.64 -10.19
C PRO A 245 -20.28 5.23 -10.78
N ARG A 246 -19.08 4.64 -10.89
CA ARG A 246 -18.94 3.27 -11.40
C ARG A 246 -17.58 2.67 -11.11
N THR A 247 -17.57 1.36 -10.92
CA THR A 247 -16.37 0.54 -10.92
C THR A 247 -16.12 -0.04 -12.30
N ILE A 248 -14.90 0.09 -12.80
CA ILE A 248 -14.43 -0.53 -14.05
C ILE A 248 -13.12 -1.26 -13.80
N TYR A 249 -12.83 -2.25 -14.65
CA TYR A 249 -11.51 -2.85 -14.68
C TYR A 249 -10.57 -2.01 -15.52
N PHE A 250 -9.33 -1.87 -15.03
CA PHE A 250 -8.26 -1.28 -15.82
C PHE A 250 -8.05 -2.10 -17.09
N SER A 251 -7.82 -1.39 -18.19
CA SER A 251 -7.38 -1.97 -19.45
C SER A 251 -6.31 -1.07 -20.05
N ASP A 252 -5.34 -1.65 -20.75
CA ASP A 252 -4.22 -0.90 -21.36
C ASP A 252 -4.69 0.10 -22.43
N ASN A 253 -5.96 0.03 -22.85
CA ASN A 253 -6.59 0.89 -23.86
C ASN A 253 -7.35 2.08 -23.24
N LEU A 254 -7.12 2.39 -21.96
CA LEU A 254 -7.68 3.60 -21.34
C LEU A 254 -6.91 4.82 -21.83
N GLU A 255 -7.65 5.74 -22.44
CA GLU A 255 -7.14 7.00 -22.97
C GLU A 255 -7.61 8.17 -22.09
N THR A 256 -6.83 9.26 -22.07
CA THR A 256 -7.18 10.51 -21.40
C THR A 256 -7.29 11.63 -22.41
N ILE A 257 -8.13 12.63 -22.12
CA ILE A 257 -8.36 13.79 -23.00
C ILE A 257 -8.72 15.01 -22.17
N LYS A 258 -8.36 16.21 -22.66
CA LYS A 258 -8.80 17.47 -22.05
C LYS A 258 -10.20 17.80 -22.53
N SER A 259 -11.08 18.21 -21.63
CA SER A 259 -12.40 18.74 -21.96
C SER A 259 -12.32 19.87 -22.99
N SER A 260 -11.29 20.71 -22.93
CA SER A 260 -11.06 21.79 -23.89
C SER A 260 -10.81 21.34 -25.33
N GLU A 261 -10.44 20.07 -25.54
CA GLU A 261 -10.19 19.48 -26.87
C GLU A 261 -11.46 18.88 -27.50
N LEU A 262 -12.58 18.85 -26.77
CA LEU A 262 -13.85 18.32 -27.23
C LEU A 262 -14.69 19.37 -27.98
N ASP A 263 -15.67 18.94 -28.76
CA ASP A 263 -16.65 19.84 -29.38
C ASP A 263 -17.44 20.64 -28.31
N THR A 264 -17.78 21.90 -28.62
CA THR A 264 -18.46 22.81 -27.68
C THR A 264 -19.76 22.22 -27.11
N ASN A 265 -20.52 21.49 -27.91
CA ASN A 265 -21.76 20.86 -27.44
C ASN A 265 -21.48 19.75 -26.41
N VAL A 266 -20.41 18.98 -26.60
CA VAL A 266 -19.99 17.92 -25.65
C VAL A 266 -19.48 18.56 -24.36
N GLN A 267 -18.68 19.63 -24.46
CA GLN A 267 -18.21 20.40 -23.29
C GLN A 267 -19.38 20.91 -22.44
N GLN A 268 -20.42 21.45 -23.08
CA GLN A 268 -21.62 21.92 -22.39
C GLN A 268 -22.33 20.81 -21.64
N ILE A 269 -22.49 19.63 -22.25
CA ILE A 269 -23.14 18.47 -21.61
C ILE A 269 -22.31 17.97 -20.42
N ILE A 270 -20.97 17.95 -20.53
CA ILE A 270 -20.08 17.62 -19.41
C ILE A 270 -20.24 18.61 -18.26
N SER A 271 -20.28 19.92 -18.55
CA SER A 271 -20.55 20.95 -17.52
C SER A 271 -21.89 20.72 -16.85
N MET A 272 -22.94 20.45 -17.64
CA MET A 272 -24.28 20.14 -17.11
C MET A 272 -24.28 18.93 -16.18
N ARG A 273 -23.54 17.86 -16.52
CA ARG A 273 -23.39 16.68 -15.66
C ARG A 273 -22.69 17.03 -14.35
N ARG A 274 -21.56 17.74 -14.41
CA ARG A 274 -20.77 18.15 -13.23
C ARG A 274 -21.57 19.07 -12.30
N GLU A 275 -22.43 19.93 -12.87
CA GLU A 275 -23.35 20.79 -12.12
C GLU A 275 -24.58 20.06 -11.55
N GLY A 276 -24.76 18.78 -11.87
CA GLY A 276 -25.93 18.00 -11.44
C GLY A 276 -27.24 18.46 -12.09
N LYS A 277 -27.19 19.05 -13.28
CA LYS A 277 -28.41 19.47 -14.01
C LYS A 277 -29.23 18.25 -14.42
N GLN A 278 -30.56 18.41 -14.35
CA GLN A 278 -31.51 17.40 -14.79
C GLN A 278 -32.12 17.77 -16.15
N ILE A 279 -32.33 16.77 -17.00
CA ILE A 279 -33.06 16.86 -18.25
C ILE A 279 -34.27 15.95 -18.11
N ASP A 280 -35.48 16.49 -18.26
CA ASP A 280 -36.75 15.79 -18.03
C ASP A 280 -36.79 15.07 -16.66
N GLY A 281 -36.28 15.73 -15.61
CA GLY A 281 -36.23 15.19 -14.25
C GLY A 281 -35.18 14.10 -14.02
N CYS A 282 -34.34 13.78 -15.01
CA CYS A 282 -33.29 12.75 -14.91
C CYS A 282 -31.89 13.36 -15.00
N TYR A 283 -30.94 12.79 -14.26
CA TYR A 283 -29.53 13.22 -14.33
C TYR A 283 -28.84 12.66 -15.59
N ILE A 284 -27.84 13.38 -16.08
CA ILE A 284 -26.96 12.88 -17.14
C ILE A 284 -26.02 11.83 -16.54
N ARG A 285 -26.09 10.59 -17.03
CA ARG A 285 -25.30 9.46 -16.54
C ARG A 285 -24.03 9.27 -17.37
N LYS A 286 -24.16 8.99 -18.67
CA LYS A 286 -23.01 8.78 -19.56
C LYS A 286 -23.04 9.77 -20.71
N ILE A 287 -21.86 10.20 -21.14
CA ILE A 287 -21.69 11.06 -22.30
C ILE A 287 -20.79 10.28 -23.26
N PHE A 288 -21.33 9.90 -24.41
CA PHE A 288 -20.63 9.11 -25.40
C PHE A 288 -19.75 9.99 -26.29
N VAL A 289 -18.71 9.39 -26.86
CA VAL A 289 -17.74 10.11 -27.72
C VAL A 289 -18.41 10.70 -28.97
N ASP A 290 -19.53 10.12 -29.43
CA ASP A 290 -20.32 10.64 -30.55
C ASP A 290 -21.24 11.83 -30.18
N GLY A 291 -21.14 12.35 -28.96
CA GLY A 291 -21.94 13.45 -28.45
C GLY A 291 -23.35 13.07 -27.99
N SER A 292 -23.77 11.81 -28.12
CA SER A 292 -24.99 11.34 -27.45
C SER A 292 -24.77 11.18 -25.95
N PHE A 293 -25.84 11.23 -25.15
CA PHE A 293 -25.76 11.03 -23.71
C PHE A 293 -26.92 10.19 -23.18
N GLU A 294 -26.63 9.38 -22.17
CA GLU A 294 -27.58 8.53 -21.45
C GLU A 294 -28.04 9.24 -20.18
N LEU A 295 -29.35 9.26 -19.93
CA LEU A 295 -29.94 9.74 -18.68
C LEU A 295 -30.01 8.65 -17.62
N SER A 296 -30.25 9.02 -16.36
CA SER A 296 -30.47 8.07 -15.26
C SER A 296 -31.68 7.16 -15.46
N SER A 297 -32.61 7.53 -16.34
CA SER A 297 -33.73 6.68 -16.81
C SER A 297 -33.29 5.58 -17.79
N GLY A 298 -32.08 5.66 -18.34
CA GLY A 298 -31.58 4.80 -19.42
C GLY A 298 -31.91 5.31 -20.84
N GLU A 299 -32.65 6.42 -20.97
CA GLU A 299 -32.93 7.04 -22.27
C GLU A 299 -31.66 7.66 -22.86
N ILE A 300 -31.44 7.44 -24.15
CA ILE A 300 -30.32 8.03 -24.90
C ILE A 300 -30.82 9.21 -25.72
N LYS A 301 -30.22 10.37 -25.51
CA LYS A 301 -30.48 11.60 -26.26
C LYS A 301 -29.26 11.99 -27.07
N LYS A 302 -29.46 12.80 -28.12
CA LYS A 302 -28.35 13.39 -28.87
C LYS A 302 -28.11 14.82 -28.39
N ALA A 303 -26.85 15.24 -28.38
CA ALA A 303 -26.54 16.65 -28.30
C ALA A 303 -27.31 17.41 -29.40
N PRO A 304 -27.87 18.59 -29.09
CA PRO A 304 -28.46 19.46 -30.09
C PRO A 304 -27.45 19.91 -31.15
#